data_AF-A0A0B8PQS4-F1
#
_entry.id   AF-A0A0B8PQS4-F1
#
_cell.length_a   1.000
_cell.length_b   1.000
_cell.length_c   1.000
_cell.angle_alpha   90.00
_cell.angle_beta   90.00
_cell.angle_gamma   90.00
#
_symmetry.space_group_name_H-M   'P 1'
#
loop_
_entity.id
_entity.type
_entity.pdbx_description
1 polymer ?
#
loop_
_entity_poly.entity_id
_entity_poly.type
_entity_poly.pdbx_seq_one_letter_code
_entity_poly.pdbx_strand_id
1 'polypeptide(L)'
;MKTLPVLLLGGLLTSVCWAAPSGHMDDGTLTITGLPTPPPPIEAEPEPLLLDSDIRAPEPKTVIKRPKRSNEKTVLAPHKPITYTVNVGERPYHALVRWADKNHYQKMAFTLSDEQKETLLEPATRPLNFTGNLNETVNELGKHLKLPLRFTGQRRIAGIHTLEGPVDVVWIHGSTVKEAAINLTKHYQWHWLTHGPTPSWLAPDNYPLASDYGLVVPKGAFDLALDNLLEGYPVQAYLVMGSRTAFIRERS
;
A
#
# COMPACT_ATOMS: atom_id res chain seq x y z
N MET A 1 -3.32 58.60 37.24
CA MET A 1 -4.73 58.36 36.92
C MET A 1 -4.96 58.72 35.46
N LYS A 2 -5.26 57.74 34.61
CA LYS A 2 -5.89 57.90 33.28
C LYS A 2 -6.28 56.51 32.77
N THR A 3 -7.53 56.41 32.35
CA THR A 3 -8.33 55.22 32.05
C THR A 3 -8.08 54.68 30.64
N LEU A 4 -8.09 53.35 30.51
CA LEU A 4 -8.26 52.62 29.24
C LEU A 4 -9.68 52.80 28.69
N PRO A 5 -9.85 52.72 27.37
CA PRO A 5 -10.71 51.64 26.86
C PRO A 5 -10.08 50.90 25.67
N VAL A 6 -10.08 49.57 25.79
CA VAL A 6 -9.91 48.61 24.70
C VAL A 6 -11.24 48.48 23.98
N LEU A 7 -11.25 48.70 22.66
CA LEU A 7 -12.40 48.43 21.81
C LEU A 7 -12.13 47.13 21.05
N LEU A 8 -12.97 46.15 21.36
CA LEU A 8 -13.03 44.81 20.78
C LEU A 8 -14.03 44.79 19.60
N LEU A 9 -13.82 43.78 18.74
CA LEU A 9 -14.81 43.06 17.92
C LEU A 9 -15.15 43.56 16.51
N GLY A 10 -14.96 42.64 15.57
CA GLY A 10 -15.52 42.66 14.23
C GLY A 10 -15.21 41.38 13.45
N GLY A 11 -15.27 40.21 14.11
CA GLY A 11 -15.17 38.90 13.47
C GLY A 11 -16.55 38.41 13.01
N LEU A 12 -16.70 38.16 11.72
CA LEU A 12 -17.84 37.43 11.15
C LEU A 12 -17.56 35.93 11.29
N LEU A 13 -18.09 35.30 12.34
CA LEU A 13 -18.21 33.85 12.45
C LEU A 13 -19.67 33.49 12.18
N THR A 14 -19.89 32.70 11.14
CA THR A 14 -21.15 32.03 10.86
C THR A 14 -21.46 31.04 11.98
N SER A 15 -22.47 31.36 12.78
CA SER A 15 -22.97 30.51 13.86
C SER A 15 -23.78 29.36 13.26
N VAL A 16 -23.26 28.14 13.27
CA VAL A 16 -24.07 26.92 13.09
C VAL A 16 -24.54 26.51 14.47
N CYS A 17 -25.83 26.72 14.76
CA CYS A 17 -26.47 26.24 15.97
C CYS A 17 -26.43 24.71 15.98
N TRP A 18 -25.62 24.11 16.84
CA TRP A 18 -25.79 22.71 17.23
C TRP A 18 -26.76 22.69 18.40
N ALA A 19 -28.00 22.30 18.14
CA ALA A 19 -28.93 21.90 19.19
C ALA A 19 -28.37 20.62 19.84
N ALA A 20 -28.08 20.67 21.14
CA ALA A 20 -27.67 19.49 21.90
C ALA A 20 -28.89 18.55 22.06
N PRO A 21 -28.76 17.23 21.82
CA PRO A 21 -29.82 16.29 22.14
C PRO A 21 -29.90 16.12 23.66
N SER A 22 -31.06 16.45 24.24
CA SER A 22 -31.40 16.09 25.61
C SER A 22 -32.05 14.72 25.63
N GLY A 23 -31.41 13.74 26.28
CA GLY A 23 -32.00 12.43 26.55
C GLY A 23 -32.68 12.40 27.92
N HIS A 24 -33.90 11.87 27.97
CA HIS A 24 -34.64 11.62 29.21
C HIS A 24 -34.79 10.10 29.40
N MET A 25 -34.55 9.61 30.61
CA MET A 25 -34.72 8.20 30.99
C MET A 25 -36.03 8.07 31.76
N ASP A 26 -36.96 7.28 31.22
CA ASP A 26 -38.17 6.85 31.93
C ASP A 26 -38.29 5.33 31.77
N ASP A 27 -38.50 4.63 32.88
CA ASP A 27 -38.75 3.18 32.99
C ASP A 27 -37.95 2.28 32.03
N GLY A 28 -36.61 2.43 32.06
CA GLY A 28 -35.69 1.50 31.42
C GLY A 28 -35.63 1.55 29.89
N THR A 29 -36.31 2.51 29.26
CA THR A 29 -36.32 2.64 27.78
C THR A 29 -35.78 4.01 27.36
N LEU A 30 -34.66 4.03 26.63
CA LEU A 30 -34.02 5.27 26.19
C LEU A 30 -34.68 5.75 24.89
N THR A 31 -35.46 6.82 24.95
CA THR A 31 -36.08 7.45 23.78
C THR A 31 -35.24 8.64 23.31
N ILE A 32 -34.62 8.52 22.14
CA ILE A 32 -33.90 9.62 21.47
C ILE A 32 -34.83 10.21 20.42
N THR A 33 -35.35 11.41 20.66
CA THR A 33 -36.15 12.15 19.67
C THR A 33 -35.21 12.96 18.78
N GLY A 34 -35.21 12.74 17.46
CA GLY A 34 -34.43 13.56 16.51
C GLY A 34 -33.83 12.88 15.28
N LEU A 35 -34.10 11.60 15.02
CA LEU A 35 -33.69 10.95 13.77
C LEU A 35 -34.80 11.08 12.71
N PRO A 36 -34.51 11.52 11.46
CA PRO A 36 -35.49 11.45 10.38
C PRO A 36 -35.82 9.98 10.11
N THR A 37 -37.12 9.66 10.11
CA THR A 37 -37.65 8.32 9.84
C THR A 37 -37.23 7.84 8.44
N PRO A 38 -36.77 6.58 8.27
CA PRO A 38 -36.60 6.00 6.95
C PRO A 38 -37.97 5.87 6.26
N PRO A 39 -38.06 6.03 4.93
CA PRO A 39 -39.31 5.82 4.21
C PRO A 39 -39.79 4.37 4.35
N PRO A 40 -41.12 4.12 4.37
CA PRO A 40 -41.66 2.79 4.57
C PRO A 40 -41.28 1.83 3.42
N PRO A 41 -41.18 0.52 3.68
CA PRO A 41 -40.87 -0.48 2.66
C PRO A 41 -42.00 -0.55 1.62
N ILE A 42 -41.64 -0.59 0.34
CA ILE A 42 -42.59 -0.90 -0.73
C ILE A 42 -42.87 -2.40 -0.66
N GLU A 43 -44.02 -2.77 -0.12
CA GLU A 43 -44.64 -4.08 -0.30
C GLU A 43 -45.02 -4.24 -1.78
N ALA A 44 -44.44 -5.25 -2.44
CA ALA A 44 -44.97 -5.79 -3.69
C ALA A 44 -45.44 -7.22 -3.39
N GLU A 45 -46.76 -7.39 -3.34
CA GLU A 45 -47.43 -8.69 -3.27
C GLU A 45 -47.08 -9.57 -4.50
N PRO A 46 -47.09 -10.91 -4.34
CA PRO A 46 -46.84 -11.84 -5.42
C PRO A 46 -48.15 -12.17 -6.15
N GLU A 47 -48.19 -12.04 -7.47
CA GLU A 47 -49.21 -12.72 -8.28
C GLU A 47 -48.58 -13.67 -9.32
N PRO A 48 -49.24 -14.81 -9.62
CA PRO A 48 -48.63 -15.94 -10.29
C PRO A 48 -49.16 -16.14 -11.72
N LEU A 49 -48.60 -17.18 -12.37
CA LEU A 49 -49.10 -17.86 -13.58
C LEU A 49 -48.78 -17.11 -14.91
N LEU A 50 -48.52 -17.71 -16.07
CA LEU A 50 -48.88 -19.02 -16.62
C LEU A 50 -47.79 -19.53 -17.58
N LEU A 51 -47.58 -20.83 -17.55
CA LEU A 51 -47.02 -21.63 -18.62
C LEU A 51 -48.13 -21.79 -19.68
N ASP A 52 -47.93 -21.34 -20.92
CA ASP A 52 -48.61 -21.93 -22.06
C ASP A 52 -47.81 -21.78 -23.35
N SER A 53 -47.63 -22.94 -23.97
CA SER A 53 -47.18 -23.18 -25.33
C SER A 53 -48.22 -22.70 -26.35
N ASP A 54 -47.80 -22.07 -27.47
CA ASP A 54 -48.03 -22.64 -28.80
C ASP A 54 -47.50 -21.82 -30.01
N ILE A 55 -47.13 -22.58 -31.06
CA ILE A 55 -47.21 -22.29 -32.52
C ILE A 55 -46.15 -21.39 -33.23
N ARG A 56 -45.17 -22.11 -33.83
CA ARG A 56 -44.63 -22.11 -35.23
C ARG A 56 -44.52 -20.82 -36.08
N ALA A 57 -43.35 -20.68 -36.74
CA ALA A 57 -43.11 -20.88 -38.21
C ALA A 57 -41.64 -20.51 -38.58
N PRO A 58 -41.12 -20.75 -39.82
CA PRO A 58 -40.81 -22.00 -40.53
C PRO A 58 -39.28 -22.19 -40.78
N GLU A 59 -38.83 -23.40 -41.13
CA GLU A 59 -37.52 -23.64 -41.81
C GLU A 59 -37.69 -23.45 -43.33
N PRO A 60 -36.67 -23.01 -44.16
CA PRO A 60 -35.38 -23.72 -44.27
C PRO A 60 -34.11 -22.97 -44.75
N LYS A 61 -32.97 -23.63 -44.48
CA LYS A 61 -31.71 -23.71 -45.26
C LYS A 61 -31.01 -22.43 -45.73
N THR A 62 -29.88 -22.12 -45.10
CA THR A 62 -28.71 -21.62 -45.84
C THR A 62 -27.43 -22.21 -45.25
N VAL A 63 -26.70 -22.95 -46.09
CA VAL A 63 -25.39 -23.55 -45.80
C VAL A 63 -24.37 -22.41 -45.67
N ILE A 64 -24.02 -22.05 -44.43
CA ILE A 64 -22.90 -21.14 -44.17
C ILE A 64 -21.61 -21.96 -44.22
N LYS A 65 -20.86 -21.81 -45.32
CA LYS A 65 -19.46 -22.23 -45.38
C LYS A 65 -18.68 -21.46 -44.31
N ARG A 66 -18.23 -22.16 -43.26
CA ARG A 66 -17.34 -21.61 -42.24
C ARG A 66 -16.02 -21.16 -42.90
N PRO A 67 -15.58 -19.90 -42.74
CA PRO A 67 -14.22 -19.55 -43.07
C PRO A 67 -13.27 -20.30 -42.13
N LYS A 68 -12.29 -20.99 -42.73
CA LYS A 68 -11.21 -21.68 -42.04
C LYS A 68 -10.39 -20.61 -41.32
N ARG A 69 -10.59 -20.48 -40.01
CA ARG A 69 -9.84 -19.58 -39.14
C ARG A 69 -8.39 -20.04 -39.16
N SER A 70 -7.57 -19.39 -39.98
CA SER A 70 -6.13 -19.49 -39.93
C SER A 70 -5.70 -19.11 -38.51
N ASN A 71 -5.21 -20.09 -37.77
CA ASN A 71 -4.65 -19.88 -36.44
C ASN A 71 -3.24 -19.32 -36.64
N GLU A 72 -3.17 -18.05 -37.06
CA GLU A 72 -1.91 -17.33 -37.13
C GLU A 72 -1.51 -17.03 -35.68
N LYS A 73 -0.66 -17.91 -35.13
CA LYS A 73 0.11 -17.64 -33.92
C LYS A 73 0.76 -16.28 -34.14
N THR A 74 0.27 -15.24 -33.49
CA THR A 74 1.01 -14.00 -33.31
C THR A 74 2.26 -14.38 -32.53
N VAL A 75 3.33 -14.70 -33.25
CA VAL A 75 4.68 -14.79 -32.69
C VAL A 75 4.99 -13.35 -32.29
N LEU A 76 4.85 -13.05 -30.99
CA LEU A 76 5.39 -11.81 -30.44
C LEU A 76 6.85 -11.74 -30.89
N ALA A 77 7.20 -10.69 -31.63
CA ALA A 77 8.58 -10.43 -31.99
C ALA A 77 9.43 -10.47 -30.71
N PRO A 78 10.57 -11.19 -30.72
CA PRO A 78 11.40 -11.28 -29.53
C PRO A 78 11.78 -9.87 -29.08
N HIS A 79 11.45 -9.53 -27.82
CA HIS A 79 11.92 -8.29 -27.22
C HIS A 79 13.45 -8.25 -27.36
N LYS A 80 13.96 -7.24 -28.06
CA LYS A 80 15.41 -7.06 -28.23
C LYS A 80 16.04 -7.05 -26.84
N PRO A 81 17.03 -7.90 -26.56
CA PRO A 81 17.60 -8.00 -25.23
C PRO A 81 18.24 -6.66 -24.85
N ILE A 82 17.96 -6.20 -23.62
CA ILE A 82 18.49 -4.94 -23.10
C ILE A 82 19.82 -5.24 -22.42
N THR A 83 20.86 -4.50 -22.80
CA THR A 83 22.14 -4.54 -22.10
C THR A 83 22.16 -3.50 -20.99
N TYR A 84 22.51 -3.95 -19.79
CA TYR A 84 22.73 -3.18 -18.58
C TYR A 84 24.21 -3.17 -18.27
N THR A 85 24.71 -2.01 -17.88
CA THR A 85 26.15 -1.80 -17.68
C THR A 85 26.41 -1.17 -16.33
N VAL A 86 27.47 -1.61 -15.65
CA VAL A 86 28.10 -0.89 -14.53
C VAL A 86 29.39 -0.29 -15.08
N ASN A 87 29.47 1.03 -15.09
CA ASN A 87 30.63 1.74 -15.62
C ASN A 87 31.83 1.62 -14.67
N VAL A 88 33.03 1.81 -15.20
CA VAL A 88 34.24 1.87 -14.36
C VAL A 88 34.12 3.03 -13.38
N GLY A 89 34.41 2.79 -12.11
CA GLY A 89 34.25 3.75 -11.02
C GLY A 89 32.81 3.98 -10.56
N GLU A 90 31.80 3.40 -11.22
CA GLU A 90 30.41 3.43 -10.78
C GLU A 90 30.20 2.40 -9.67
N ARG A 91 29.47 2.77 -8.62
CA ARG A 91 29.05 1.83 -7.58
C ARG A 91 27.88 1.00 -8.10
N PRO A 92 27.87 -0.33 -7.92
CA PRO A 92 26.73 -1.18 -8.27
C PRO A 92 25.38 -0.65 -7.77
N TYR A 93 25.35 -0.03 -6.59
CA TYR A 93 24.18 0.66 -6.04
C TYR A 93 23.59 1.69 -7.02
N HIS A 94 24.41 2.58 -7.59
CA HIS A 94 23.94 3.61 -8.54
C HIS A 94 23.50 3.00 -9.88
N ALA A 95 24.19 1.96 -10.33
CA ALA A 95 23.80 1.25 -11.54
C ALA A 95 22.39 0.63 -11.37
N LEU A 96 22.12 -0.01 -10.23
CA LEU A 96 20.81 -0.57 -9.90
C LEU A 96 19.70 0.49 -9.96
N VAL A 97 19.91 1.65 -9.32
CA VAL A 97 18.95 2.77 -9.36
C VAL A 97 18.67 3.21 -10.80
N ARG A 98 19.71 3.47 -11.57
CA ARG A 98 19.59 3.86 -12.99
C ARG A 98 18.90 2.80 -13.83
N TRP A 99 19.14 1.51 -13.57
CA TRP A 99 18.48 0.42 -14.26
C TRP A 99 16.99 0.34 -13.90
N ALA A 100 16.63 0.55 -12.64
CA ALA A 100 15.24 0.63 -12.21
C ALA A 100 14.51 1.81 -12.89
N ASP A 101 15.13 2.99 -12.94
CA ASP A 101 14.58 4.18 -13.62
C ASP A 101 14.35 3.91 -15.12
N LYS A 102 15.33 3.28 -15.79
CA LYS A 102 15.22 2.87 -17.21
C LYS A 102 14.06 1.90 -17.46
N ASN A 103 13.64 1.15 -16.44
CA ASN A 103 12.50 0.22 -16.48
C ASN A 103 11.21 0.83 -15.90
N HIS A 104 11.13 2.15 -15.77
CA HIS A 104 9.95 2.90 -15.32
C HIS A 104 9.52 2.64 -13.87
N TYR A 105 10.42 2.16 -13.03
CA TYR A 105 10.23 2.22 -11.58
C TYR A 105 10.50 3.64 -11.11
N GLN A 106 9.67 4.13 -10.20
CA GLN A 106 9.74 5.52 -9.71
C GLN A 106 10.48 5.61 -8.37
N LYS A 107 10.60 4.48 -7.68
CA LYS A 107 11.09 4.36 -6.31
C LYS A 107 11.88 3.07 -6.18
N MET A 108 12.86 3.07 -5.29
CA MET A 108 13.66 1.90 -5.00
C MET A 108 13.72 1.61 -3.51
N ALA A 109 13.54 0.34 -3.15
CA ALA A 109 13.62 -0.20 -1.82
C ALA A 109 14.83 -1.13 -1.73
N PHE A 110 15.61 -1.01 -0.67
CA PHE A 110 16.76 -1.88 -0.41
C PHE A 110 16.60 -2.51 0.97
N THR A 111 16.65 -3.83 1.04
CA THR A 111 16.76 -4.56 2.32
C THR A 111 17.99 -5.46 2.24
N LEU A 112 19.09 -4.98 2.81
CA LEU A 112 20.42 -5.59 2.77
C LEU A 112 21.08 -5.38 4.14
N SER A 113 21.96 -6.29 4.55
CA SER A 113 22.81 -6.04 5.72
C SER A 113 23.84 -4.95 5.42
N ASP A 114 24.46 -4.38 6.46
CA ASP A 114 25.48 -3.35 6.30
C ASP A 114 26.65 -3.82 5.43
N GLU A 115 27.13 -5.05 5.62
CA GLU A 115 28.19 -5.67 4.81
C GLU A 115 27.80 -5.78 3.33
N GLN A 116 26.55 -6.18 3.05
CA GLN A 116 26.03 -6.31 1.69
C GLN A 116 25.87 -4.94 1.03
N LYS A 117 25.42 -3.95 1.80
CA LYS A 117 25.29 -2.57 1.35
C LYS A 117 26.66 -1.97 1.04
N GLU A 118 27.65 -2.22 1.87
CA GLU A 118 29.03 -1.78 1.64
C GLU A 118 29.58 -2.37 0.34
N THR A 119 29.36 -3.66 0.10
CA THR A 119 29.73 -4.34 -1.16
C THR A 119 29.09 -3.67 -2.39
N LEU A 120 27.84 -3.21 -2.31
CA LEU A 120 27.20 -2.45 -3.40
C LEU A 120 27.72 -1.02 -3.57
N LEU A 121 28.36 -0.47 -2.54
CA LEU A 121 28.94 0.87 -2.54
C LEU A 121 30.40 0.89 -2.98
N GLU A 122 31.03 -0.27 -3.14
CA GLU A 122 32.36 -0.40 -3.73
C GLU A 122 32.35 -0.04 -5.22
N PRO A 123 33.20 0.89 -5.68
CA PRO A 123 33.29 1.22 -7.11
C PRO A 123 33.77 0.04 -7.96
N ALA A 124 33.12 -0.18 -9.10
CA ALA A 124 33.55 -1.21 -10.05
C ALA A 124 34.92 -0.87 -10.66
N THR A 125 35.88 -1.79 -10.53
CA THR A 125 37.24 -1.62 -11.07
C THR A 125 37.34 -1.87 -12.58
N ARG A 126 36.31 -2.51 -13.16
CA ARG A 126 36.21 -2.85 -14.58
C ARG A 126 34.75 -2.73 -15.04
N PRO A 127 34.48 -2.51 -16.33
CA PRO A 127 33.11 -2.44 -16.81
C PRO A 127 32.45 -3.81 -16.67
N LEU A 128 31.21 -3.83 -16.16
CA LEU A 128 30.38 -5.02 -16.07
C LEU A 128 29.22 -4.87 -17.04
N ASN A 129 28.98 -5.87 -17.88
CA ASN A 129 27.92 -5.86 -18.87
C ASN A 129 27.05 -7.10 -18.71
N PHE A 130 25.75 -6.89 -18.59
CA PHE A 130 24.75 -7.94 -18.42
C PHE A 130 23.67 -7.75 -19.48
N THR A 131 23.26 -8.81 -20.15
CA THR A 131 22.25 -8.74 -21.20
C THR A 131 21.10 -9.66 -20.85
N GLY A 132 19.88 -9.12 -20.81
CA GLY A 132 18.70 -9.85 -20.38
C GLY A 132 17.59 -8.91 -19.92
N ASN A 133 16.67 -9.43 -19.11
CA ASN A 133 15.73 -8.57 -18.37
C ASN A 133 16.34 -8.07 -17.05
N LEU A 134 15.65 -7.14 -16.39
CA LEU A 134 16.14 -6.52 -15.15
C LEU A 134 16.35 -7.54 -14.02
N ASN A 135 15.45 -8.53 -13.87
CA ASN A 135 15.57 -9.54 -12.83
C ASN A 135 16.81 -10.42 -13.05
N GLU A 136 16.99 -10.94 -14.26
CA GLU A 136 18.19 -11.71 -14.65
C GLU A 136 19.47 -10.91 -14.41
N THR A 137 19.47 -9.64 -14.83
CA THR A 137 20.61 -8.72 -14.66
C THR A 137 20.98 -8.52 -13.20
N VAL A 138 20.00 -8.30 -12.31
CA VAL A 138 20.24 -8.14 -10.87
C VAL A 138 20.81 -9.42 -10.27
N ASN A 139 20.29 -10.59 -10.66
CA ASN A 139 20.80 -11.88 -10.19
C ASN A 139 22.24 -12.12 -10.67
N GLU A 140 22.57 -11.80 -11.92
CA GLU A 140 23.94 -11.93 -12.45
C GLU A 140 24.93 -10.95 -11.79
N LEU A 141 24.50 -9.71 -11.54
CA LEU A 141 25.27 -8.76 -10.73
C LEU A 141 25.52 -9.33 -9.33
N GLY A 142 24.49 -9.91 -8.70
CA GLY A 142 24.61 -10.56 -7.41
C GLY A 142 25.66 -11.67 -7.41
N LYS A 143 25.63 -12.57 -8.40
CA LYS A 143 26.67 -13.62 -8.55
C LYS A 143 28.07 -13.04 -8.65
N HIS A 144 28.25 -11.97 -9.42
CA HIS A 144 29.54 -11.30 -9.58
C HIS A 144 30.05 -10.72 -8.26
N LEU A 145 29.16 -10.12 -7.46
CA LEU A 145 29.46 -9.55 -6.15
C LEU A 145 29.46 -10.58 -5.02
N LYS A 146 29.18 -11.86 -5.32
CA LYS A 146 28.96 -12.92 -4.32
C LYS A 146 27.84 -12.60 -3.31
N LEU A 147 26.83 -11.88 -3.77
CA LEU A 147 25.63 -11.53 -3.04
C LEU A 147 24.42 -12.24 -3.66
N PRO A 148 23.53 -12.89 -2.89
CA PRO A 148 22.31 -13.49 -3.42
C PRO A 148 21.24 -12.42 -3.71
N LEU A 149 21.60 -11.39 -4.49
CA LEU A 149 20.72 -10.29 -4.85
C LEU A 149 19.54 -10.81 -5.66
N ARG A 150 18.36 -10.29 -5.32
CA ARG A 150 17.09 -10.57 -5.97
C ARG A 150 16.38 -9.26 -6.28
N PHE A 151 15.60 -9.29 -7.34
CA PHE A 151 14.77 -8.17 -7.77
C PHE A 151 13.29 -8.52 -7.62
N THR A 152 12.53 -7.63 -6.99
CA THR A 152 11.07 -7.71 -6.94
C THR A 152 10.45 -6.36 -7.29
N GLY A 153 9.57 -6.31 -8.29
CA GLY A 153 8.85 -5.10 -8.67
C GLY A 153 7.40 -5.12 -8.19
N GLN A 154 6.95 -4.09 -7.45
CA GLN A 154 5.56 -3.98 -6.99
C GLN A 154 5.12 -2.51 -6.98
N ARG A 155 3.96 -2.21 -7.58
CA ARG A 155 3.35 -0.85 -7.60
C ARG A 155 4.33 0.26 -8.00
N ARG A 156 5.16 0.03 -9.04
CA ARG A 156 6.23 0.95 -9.52
C ARG A 156 7.37 1.21 -8.53
N ILE A 157 7.50 0.37 -7.49
CA ILE A 157 8.65 0.34 -6.59
C ILE A 157 9.50 -0.88 -6.95
N ALA A 158 10.78 -0.66 -7.18
CA ALA A 158 11.77 -1.71 -7.37
C ALA A 158 12.37 -2.10 -6.02
N GLY A 159 12.30 -3.36 -5.64
CA GLY A 159 12.92 -3.92 -4.44
C GLY A 159 14.18 -4.69 -4.77
N ILE A 160 15.28 -4.37 -4.11
CA ILE A 160 16.53 -5.14 -4.10
C ILE A 160 16.72 -5.74 -2.72
N HIS A 161 16.90 -7.05 -2.64
CA HIS A 161 17.01 -7.78 -1.37
C HIS A 161 17.79 -9.08 -1.51
N THR A 162 18.14 -9.69 -0.38
CA THR A 162 18.70 -11.05 -0.31
C THR A 162 17.75 -12.07 0.33
N LEU A 163 16.54 -11.64 0.71
CA LEU A 163 15.54 -12.50 1.36
C LEU A 163 15.14 -13.69 0.48
N GLU A 164 14.92 -14.85 1.10
CA GLU A 164 14.38 -16.03 0.43
C GLU A 164 12.86 -16.00 0.38
N GLY A 165 12.28 -16.58 -0.68
CA GLY A 165 10.83 -16.68 -0.85
C GLY A 165 10.16 -15.41 -1.38
N PRO A 166 8.82 -15.39 -1.39
CA PRO A 166 8.05 -14.22 -1.83
C PRO A 166 8.17 -13.08 -0.82
N VAL A 167 8.24 -11.85 -1.34
CA VAL A 167 8.38 -10.61 -0.54
C VAL A 167 7.27 -9.62 -0.88
N ASP A 168 7.02 -8.69 0.04
CA ASP A 168 6.28 -7.46 -0.22
C ASP A 168 7.28 -6.29 -0.32
N VAL A 169 7.07 -5.42 -1.32
CA VAL A 169 7.81 -4.16 -1.47
C VAL A 169 6.89 -3.00 -1.10
N VAL A 170 7.24 -2.29 -0.04
CA VAL A 170 6.42 -1.24 0.57
C VAL A 170 7.17 0.08 0.54
N TRP A 171 6.42 1.17 0.32
CA TRP A 171 6.95 2.52 0.50
C TRP A 171 6.40 3.08 1.81
N ILE A 172 7.29 3.33 2.76
CA ILE A 172 6.98 3.99 4.02
C ILE A 172 6.88 5.49 3.76
N HIS A 173 5.76 6.08 4.17
CA HIS A 173 5.48 7.50 3.96
C HIS A 173 4.56 8.09 5.02
N GLY A 174 4.70 9.39 5.22
CA GLY A 174 3.91 10.19 6.18
C GLY A 174 4.76 11.30 6.78
N SER A 175 4.10 12.28 7.38
CA SER A 175 4.78 13.37 8.10
C SER A 175 5.34 12.90 9.45
N THR A 176 4.74 11.86 10.04
CA THR A 176 5.13 11.31 11.35
C THR A 176 5.16 9.79 11.35
N VAL A 177 5.85 9.20 12.32
CA VAL A 177 5.90 7.74 12.54
C VAL A 177 4.50 7.17 12.76
N LYS A 178 3.63 7.89 13.47
CA LYS A 178 2.22 7.51 13.65
C LYS A 178 1.48 7.43 12.32
N GLU A 179 1.63 8.44 11.46
CA GLU A 179 0.99 8.45 10.15
C GLU A 179 1.51 7.31 9.26
N ALA A 180 2.82 7.09 9.27
CA ALA A 180 3.44 5.97 8.56
C ALA A 180 2.91 4.60 9.06
N ALA A 181 2.74 4.44 10.38
CA ALA A 181 2.20 3.21 10.96
C ALA A 181 0.72 2.98 10.56
N ILE A 182 -0.09 4.04 10.53
CA ILE A 182 -1.46 4.00 10.00
C ILE A 182 -1.46 3.55 8.54
N ASN A 183 -0.61 4.14 7.70
CA ASN A 183 -0.52 3.79 6.28
C ASN A 183 -0.07 2.34 6.08
N LEU A 184 0.84 1.86 6.91
CA LEU A 184 1.30 0.48 6.92
C LEU A 184 0.19 -0.49 7.34
N THR A 185 -0.59 -0.18 8.38
CA THR A 185 -1.75 -1.02 8.75
C THR A 185 -2.76 -1.13 7.63
N LYS A 186 -3.03 -0.03 6.90
CA LYS A 186 -3.92 -0.06 5.74
C LYS A 186 -3.37 -0.96 4.63
N HIS A 187 -2.05 -0.90 4.38
CA HIS A 187 -1.40 -1.75 3.38
C HIS A 187 -1.60 -3.24 3.66
N TYR A 188 -1.43 -3.65 4.92
CA TYR A 188 -1.50 -5.06 5.35
C TYR A 188 -2.88 -5.49 5.87
N GLN A 189 -3.90 -4.63 5.75
CA GLN A 189 -5.26 -4.90 6.24
C GLN A 189 -5.27 -5.25 7.74
N TRP A 190 -4.55 -4.45 8.52
CA TRP A 190 -4.62 -4.42 9.98
C TRP A 190 -5.52 -3.28 10.44
N HIS A 191 -6.16 -3.47 11.58
CA HIS A 191 -7.00 -2.47 12.22
C HIS A 191 -6.14 -1.47 12.99
N TRP A 192 -6.46 -0.19 12.78
CA TRP A 192 -5.94 0.93 13.54
C TRP A 192 -7.10 1.65 14.24
N LEU A 193 -7.05 1.71 15.56
CA LEU A 193 -8.07 2.35 16.39
C LEU A 193 -7.71 3.81 16.61
N THR A 194 -8.40 4.71 15.93
CA THR A 194 -8.22 6.17 16.10
C THR A 194 -9.00 6.70 17.29
N HIS A 195 -10.15 6.08 17.60
CA HIS A 195 -11.09 6.50 18.63
C HIS A 195 -11.49 5.30 19.49
N GLY A 196 -11.96 5.57 20.71
CA GLY A 196 -12.38 4.55 21.68
C GLY A 196 -11.57 4.60 22.97
N PRO A 197 -11.84 3.69 23.93
CA PRO A 197 -11.19 3.69 25.24
C PRO A 197 -9.68 3.45 25.17
N THR A 198 -9.21 2.73 24.16
CA THR A 198 -7.78 2.46 23.95
C THR A 198 -7.41 2.70 22.47
N PRO A 199 -6.88 3.89 22.12
CA PRO A 199 -6.41 4.14 20.76
C PRO A 199 -5.17 3.28 20.44
N SER A 200 -4.95 3.01 19.15
CA SER A 200 -3.78 2.27 18.66
C SER A 200 -2.46 2.99 18.93
N TRP A 201 -2.47 4.32 19.12
CA TRP A 201 -1.27 5.07 19.51
C TRP A 201 -1.34 5.43 21.00
N LEU A 202 -0.53 4.77 21.80
CA LEU A 202 -0.43 4.93 23.25
C LEU A 202 0.84 5.68 23.69
N ALA A 203 1.81 5.85 22.80
CA ALA A 203 3.00 6.66 23.08
C ALA A 203 2.60 8.15 23.27
N PRO A 204 3.21 8.87 24.22
CA PRO A 204 2.85 10.25 24.51
C PRO A 204 3.21 11.18 23.35
N ASP A 205 4.36 10.92 22.72
CA ASP A 205 4.88 11.75 21.64
C ASP A 205 4.53 11.20 20.26
N ASN A 206 4.46 12.09 19.28
CA ASN A 206 4.36 11.76 17.88
C ASN A 206 5.65 12.17 17.16
N TYR A 207 6.47 11.19 16.81
CA TYR A 207 7.80 11.41 16.26
C TYR A 207 7.73 11.79 14.78
N PRO A 208 8.50 12.79 14.32
CA PRO A 208 8.59 13.10 12.90
C PRO A 208 9.21 11.91 12.15
N LEU A 209 8.73 11.65 10.93
CA LEU A 209 9.38 10.70 10.04
C LEU A 209 10.51 11.43 9.32
N ALA A 210 11.76 10.96 9.47
CA ALA A 210 12.91 11.64 8.89
C ALA A 210 12.83 11.80 7.36
N SER A 211 12.40 10.75 6.66
CA SER A 211 12.13 10.75 5.23
C SER A 211 11.26 9.57 4.86
N ASP A 212 10.60 9.66 3.71
CA ASP A 212 10.04 8.51 3.02
C ASP A 212 11.14 7.51 2.60
N TYR A 213 10.87 6.21 2.67
CA TYR A 213 11.82 5.19 2.24
C TYR A 213 11.14 3.89 1.79
N GLY A 214 11.84 3.11 0.99
CA GLY A 214 11.37 1.80 0.53
C GLY A 214 11.86 0.68 1.44
N LEU A 215 10.98 -0.27 1.72
CA LEU A 215 11.28 -1.45 2.53
C LEU A 215 10.85 -2.71 1.78
N VAL A 216 11.68 -3.75 1.84
CA VAL A 216 11.35 -5.10 1.35
C VAL A 216 11.31 -6.05 2.55
N VAL A 217 10.19 -6.76 2.73
CA VAL A 217 10.02 -7.74 3.81
C VAL A 217 9.44 -9.04 3.25
N PRO A 218 9.57 -10.19 3.96
CA PRO A 218 8.85 -11.40 3.59
C PRO A 218 7.35 -11.14 3.42
N LYS A 219 6.72 -11.82 2.46
CA LYS A 219 5.32 -11.57 2.11
C LYS A 219 4.40 -11.78 3.32
N GLY A 220 3.59 -10.79 3.63
CA GLY A 220 2.64 -10.81 4.75
C GLY A 220 3.25 -10.54 6.12
N ALA A 221 4.57 -10.30 6.22
CA ALA A 221 5.25 -10.03 7.49
C ALA A 221 5.06 -8.57 7.94
N PHE A 222 3.83 -8.24 8.34
CA PHE A 222 3.47 -6.92 8.86
C PHE A 222 4.22 -6.55 10.13
N ASP A 223 4.45 -7.53 11.01
CA ASP A 223 5.27 -7.41 12.20
C ASP A 223 6.68 -6.89 11.87
N LEU A 224 7.36 -7.55 10.93
CA LEU A 224 8.70 -7.12 10.50
C LEU A 224 8.68 -5.74 9.85
N ALA A 225 7.68 -5.45 9.01
CA ALA A 225 7.55 -4.13 8.39
C ALA A 225 7.36 -3.02 9.43
N LEU A 226 6.54 -3.29 10.45
CA LEU A 226 6.27 -2.35 11.52
C LEU A 226 7.49 -2.18 12.43
N ASP A 227 8.19 -3.25 12.77
CA ASP A 227 9.43 -3.18 13.55
C ASP A 227 10.50 -2.33 12.85
N ASN A 228 10.66 -2.50 11.53
CA ASN A 228 11.56 -1.65 10.71
C ASN A 228 11.12 -0.18 10.67
N LEU A 229 9.81 0.10 10.77
CA LEU A 229 9.32 1.48 10.88
C LEU A 229 9.64 2.12 12.23
N LEU A 230 9.57 1.33 13.30
CA LEU A 230 9.75 1.80 14.67
C LEU A 230 11.22 1.70 15.15
N GLU A 231 12.11 1.19 14.31
CA GLU A 231 13.53 1.13 14.57
C GLU A 231 14.11 2.54 14.79
N GLY A 232 14.96 2.68 15.80
CA GLY A 232 15.52 3.98 16.20
C GLY A 232 14.58 4.91 16.98
N TYR A 233 13.28 4.63 17.04
CA TYR A 233 12.33 5.40 17.85
C TYR A 233 12.10 4.75 19.22
N PRO A 234 11.78 5.52 20.28
CA PRO A 234 11.55 4.99 21.64
C PRO A 234 10.14 4.38 21.78
N VAL A 235 9.64 3.72 20.73
CA VAL A 235 8.34 3.08 20.68
C VAL A 235 8.45 1.68 20.14
N GLN A 236 7.47 0.84 20.45
CA GLN A 236 7.41 -0.54 19.99
C GLN A 236 5.97 -0.93 19.66
N ALA A 237 5.83 -1.93 18.80
CA ALA A 237 4.54 -2.50 18.45
C ALA A 237 4.10 -3.57 19.44
N TYR A 238 2.79 -3.66 19.63
CA TYR A 238 2.10 -4.77 20.25
C TYR A 238 0.95 -5.18 19.35
N LEU A 239 0.97 -6.42 18.87
CA LEU A 239 0.05 -6.92 17.87
C LEU A 239 -0.95 -7.90 18.48
N VAL A 240 -2.24 -7.62 18.34
CA VAL A 240 -3.31 -8.54 18.73
C VAL A 240 -3.73 -9.33 17.50
N MET A 241 -3.16 -10.54 17.35
CA MET A 241 -3.33 -11.37 16.16
C MET A 241 -4.80 -11.71 15.86
N GLY A 242 -5.59 -12.05 16.89
CA GLY A 242 -6.98 -12.47 16.72
C GLY A 242 -7.89 -11.39 16.13
N SER A 243 -7.65 -10.12 16.46
CA SER A 243 -8.40 -8.99 15.91
C SER A 243 -7.63 -8.21 14.83
N ARG A 244 -6.43 -8.67 14.44
CA ARG A 244 -5.49 -7.95 13.56
C ARG A 244 -5.33 -6.47 13.95
N THR A 245 -5.28 -6.17 15.25
CA THR A 245 -5.17 -4.78 15.72
C THR A 245 -3.74 -4.50 16.15
N ALA A 246 -3.18 -3.38 15.68
CA ALA A 246 -1.85 -2.93 16.08
C ALA A 246 -1.96 -1.83 17.14
N PHE A 247 -1.13 -1.92 18.18
CA PHE A 247 -0.94 -0.89 19.19
C PHE A 247 0.53 -0.48 19.23
N ILE A 248 0.79 0.81 19.39
CA ILE A 248 2.14 1.38 19.54
C ILE A 248 2.24 2.00 20.92
N ARG A 249 3.26 1.62 21.69
CA ARG A 249 3.53 2.14 23.03
C ARG A 249 5.00 2.47 23.18
N GLU A 250 5.38 3.14 24.26
CA GLU A 250 6.80 3.36 24.57
C GLU A 250 7.55 2.04 24.75
N ARG A 251 8.82 2.04 24.31
CA ARG A 251 9.74 0.95 24.54
C ARG A 251 10.21 1.00 25.99
N SER A 252 9.97 -0.08 26.73
CA SER A 252 10.36 -0.24 28.14
C SER A 252 11.78 -0.79 28.27
#